data_AF-A0A7Y4T0X8-F1
#
_entry.id   AF-A0A7Y4T0X8-F1
#
_cell.length_a   1.000
_cell.length_b   1.000
_cell.length_c   1.000
_cell.angle_alpha   90.00
_cell.angle_beta   90.00
_cell.angle_gamma   90.00
#
_symmetry.space_group_name_H-M   'P 1'
#
loop_
_entity.id
_entity.type
_entity.pdbx_description
1 polymer ?
#
loop_
_entity_poly.entity_id
_entity_poly.type
_entity_poly.pdbx_seq_one_letter_code
_entity_poly.pdbx_strand_id
1 'polypeptide(L)'
;MKNIYLLLIFTLFTSASTFSQNVSDVINSKPSKNFEGLDLWFQNALNNTQLESYRLCQDLLVEEGNNSLSARTPLKYLLDSSYRYSTNNNGNIWDNHTKSYYAYFANGKVKEENRYRYINNIWSIASRNSYKLNAQNLESETLSQQWDNVSKLWVNTQKYERTYNANGFATEFIFSSWNKTTLQWTPNTRILNKYLPNNILTESEWYSYDLISKTWNITSKSSYSYDSNGLNNSYISQNYVNSKWVNNSSLLITYNSKKLRIEDKYSKWDVALNKYVPSTKNNFSYNQVDLLEEEIYNRWNESLKVFEIESKYNTIFDLNNNPKEAYYYYKDPDSTNLIAEDKYEYFYSLQTITKSEKIVKRNEVEVYPNPFQNFIHLKNLPQDSKLAILNMNGKIVYQSANKEELDLSGLASGLYILNIRNGITSSNHQIVKN
;
A
#
# COMPACT_ATOMS: atom_id res chain seq x y z
N MET A 1 -17.21 -24.67 -5.96
CA MET A 1 -16.87 -23.24 -6.11
C MET A 1 -17.05 -22.57 -4.76
N LYS A 2 -16.05 -22.74 -3.88
CA LYS A 2 -15.99 -22.06 -2.57
C LYS A 2 -15.20 -20.78 -2.79
N ASN A 3 -15.79 -19.65 -2.43
CA ASN A 3 -15.25 -18.31 -2.64
C ASN A 3 -14.12 -18.04 -1.63
N ILE A 4 -13.02 -17.49 -2.12
CA ILE A 4 -11.83 -17.09 -1.35
C ILE A 4 -12.16 -15.78 -0.62
N TYR A 5 -12.12 -15.83 0.70
CA TYR A 5 -12.30 -14.69 1.60
C TYR A 5 -10.95 -13.99 1.79
N LEU A 6 -10.80 -12.76 1.29
CA LEU A 6 -9.73 -11.86 1.72
C LEU A 6 -10.37 -10.57 2.27
N LEU A 7 -10.15 -10.34 3.57
CA LEU A 7 -10.86 -9.37 4.40
C LEU A 7 -10.11 -8.02 4.42
N LEU A 8 -10.68 -6.99 3.80
CA LEU A 8 -10.52 -5.60 4.23
C LEU A 8 -11.93 -5.02 4.42
N ILE A 9 -12.20 -4.63 5.66
CA ILE A 9 -13.50 -4.18 6.17
C ILE A 9 -13.76 -2.74 5.68
N PHE A 10 -14.78 -2.58 4.83
CA PHE A 10 -15.54 -1.34 4.68
C PHE A 10 -16.99 -1.59 5.15
N THR A 11 -17.44 -0.85 6.15
CA THR A 11 -18.86 -0.56 6.41
C THR A 11 -19.20 0.71 5.61
N LEU A 12 -20.37 0.97 5.00
CA LEU A 12 -21.64 0.30 4.67
C LEU A 12 -22.49 1.40 3.98
N PHE A 13 -23.36 1.14 2.99
CA PHE A 13 -24.66 1.85 2.85
C PHE A 13 -25.61 1.06 1.95
N THR A 14 -26.68 0.51 2.53
CA THR A 14 -27.97 0.30 1.87
C THR A 14 -28.93 1.31 2.47
N SER A 15 -29.40 2.28 1.70
CA SER A 15 -30.52 3.12 2.08
C SER A 15 -31.81 2.29 2.00
N ALA A 16 -32.53 2.21 3.11
CA ALA A 16 -33.88 1.69 3.15
C ALA A 16 -34.84 2.66 2.45
N SER A 17 -35.68 2.13 1.56
CA SER A 17 -36.99 2.72 1.26
C SER A 17 -38.04 1.63 1.41
N THR A 18 -39.01 1.94 2.28
CA THR A 18 -40.17 1.19 2.75
C THR A 18 -41.05 0.57 1.66
N PHE A 19 -41.49 -0.69 1.85
CA PHE A 19 -42.90 -1.06 1.68
C PHE A 19 -43.24 -2.29 2.54
N SER A 20 -44.42 -2.24 3.16
CA SER A 20 -44.94 -3.12 4.20
C SER A 20 -45.78 -4.29 3.68
N GLN A 21 -45.74 -5.43 4.40
CA GLN A 21 -46.87 -6.23 4.94
C GLN A 21 -46.69 -7.75 4.84
N ASN A 22 -46.70 -8.38 6.02
CA ASN A 22 -47.34 -9.64 6.48
C ASN A 22 -47.45 -10.86 5.54
N VAL A 23 -47.03 -12.05 6.03
CA VAL A 23 -47.90 -13.09 6.65
C VAL A 23 -47.00 -14.26 7.14
N SER A 24 -47.49 -14.93 8.18
CA SER A 24 -46.90 -15.91 9.08
C SER A 24 -46.94 -17.39 8.63
N ASP A 25 -46.06 -18.18 9.28
CA ASP A 25 -46.14 -19.61 9.66
C ASP A 25 -45.77 -20.79 8.73
N VAL A 26 -45.12 -21.77 9.40
CA VAL A 26 -45.02 -23.25 9.20
C VAL A 26 -43.87 -23.88 8.37
N ILE A 27 -42.82 -24.28 9.10
CA ILE A 27 -42.19 -25.63 9.25
C ILE A 27 -42.05 -26.58 8.01
N ASN A 28 -40.79 -27.00 7.82
CA ASN A 28 -40.23 -28.22 7.20
C ASN A 28 -40.50 -28.55 5.72
N SER A 29 -39.49 -28.32 4.88
CA SER A 29 -38.85 -29.35 4.02
C SER A 29 -37.77 -28.68 3.18
N LYS A 30 -36.66 -29.39 2.88
CA LYS A 30 -35.65 -28.94 1.90
C LYS A 30 -36.32 -28.63 0.56
N PRO A 31 -35.97 -27.50 -0.10
CA PRO A 31 -36.06 -27.44 -1.55
C PRO A 31 -34.72 -27.06 -2.20
N SER A 32 -34.52 -27.72 -3.33
CA SER A 32 -33.56 -27.49 -4.38
C SER A 32 -33.57 -26.06 -4.94
N LYS A 33 -32.38 -25.64 -5.42
CA LYS A 33 -32.10 -24.73 -6.55
C LYS A 33 -33.28 -23.87 -7.02
N ASN A 34 -33.22 -22.59 -6.68
CA ASN A 34 -33.40 -21.45 -7.58
C ASN A 34 -32.92 -20.20 -6.83
N PHE A 35 -31.85 -19.55 -7.32
CA PHE A 35 -31.43 -18.24 -6.83
C PHE A 35 -31.36 -17.29 -8.04
N GLU A 36 -32.40 -16.49 -8.17
CA GLU A 36 -32.38 -15.18 -8.81
C GLU A 36 -31.58 -14.21 -7.94
N GLY A 37 -30.91 -13.22 -8.54
CA GLY A 37 -30.43 -12.03 -7.83
C GLY A 37 -28.98 -11.63 -8.13
N LEU A 38 -28.81 -10.63 -8.98
CA LEU A 38 -27.60 -10.20 -9.68
C LEU A 38 -26.71 -9.19 -8.91
N ASP A 39 -26.81 -9.08 -7.58
CA ASP A 39 -26.28 -7.93 -6.82
C ASP A 39 -24.98 -8.14 -6.03
N LEU A 40 -24.24 -9.22 -6.27
CA LEU A 40 -22.97 -9.51 -5.56
C LEU A 40 -21.69 -9.27 -6.37
N TRP A 41 -21.80 -8.70 -7.57
CA TRP A 41 -20.65 -8.52 -8.47
C TRP A 41 -19.89 -7.20 -8.28
N PHE A 42 -20.48 -6.19 -7.62
CA PHE A 42 -19.88 -4.85 -7.48
C PHE A 42 -19.00 -4.63 -6.24
N GLN A 43 -19.07 -5.49 -5.22
CA GLN A 43 -18.33 -5.33 -3.96
C GLN A 43 -16.96 -6.05 -3.96
N ASN A 44 -16.74 -7.00 -4.88
CA ASN A 44 -15.52 -7.82 -4.95
C ASN A 44 -14.51 -7.39 -6.02
N ALA A 45 -14.80 -6.32 -6.77
CA ALA A 45 -13.97 -5.89 -7.90
C ALA A 45 -12.81 -4.92 -7.54
N LEU A 46 -12.59 -4.61 -6.26
CA LEU A 46 -11.57 -3.63 -5.82
C LEU A 46 -10.40 -4.22 -5.04
N ASN A 47 -10.50 -5.44 -4.50
CA ASN A 47 -9.49 -5.91 -3.52
C ASN A 47 -8.51 -6.98 -4.05
N ASN A 48 -8.85 -7.74 -5.09
CA ASN A 48 -8.04 -8.92 -5.48
C ASN A 48 -7.26 -8.81 -6.80
N THR A 49 -7.16 -7.63 -7.42
CA THR A 49 -6.40 -7.51 -8.69
C THR A 49 -5.45 -6.33 -8.80
N GLN A 50 -5.53 -5.33 -7.91
CA GLN A 50 -4.62 -4.18 -7.90
C GLN A 50 -3.60 -4.20 -6.75
N LEU A 51 -3.93 -4.80 -5.60
CA LEU A 51 -3.02 -4.89 -4.46
C LEU A 51 -1.81 -5.80 -4.72
N GLU A 52 -1.98 -6.89 -5.48
CA GLU A 52 -0.87 -7.78 -5.84
C GLU A 52 0.09 -7.14 -6.85
N SER A 53 -0.40 -6.32 -7.79
CA SER A 53 0.45 -5.56 -8.72
C SER A 53 1.15 -4.38 -8.06
N TYR A 54 0.66 -3.87 -6.92
CA TYR A 54 1.30 -2.77 -6.18
C TYR A 54 2.34 -3.26 -5.17
N ARG A 55 2.19 -4.47 -4.62
CA ARG A 55 3.11 -5.07 -3.63
C ARG A 55 4.49 -5.43 -4.20
N LEU A 56 4.61 -5.60 -5.51
CA LEU A 56 5.87 -5.89 -6.20
C LEU A 56 6.61 -4.64 -6.71
N CYS A 57 6.09 -3.43 -6.45
CA CYS A 57 6.66 -2.20 -7.01
C CYS A 57 6.97 -1.12 -5.95
N GLN A 58 7.45 -1.54 -4.77
CA GLN A 58 8.20 -0.65 -3.86
C GLN A 58 9.66 -1.14 -3.77
N ASP A 59 10.51 -0.40 -4.48
CA ASP A 59 11.96 -0.21 -4.30
C ASP A 59 12.84 -1.45 -4.05
N LEU A 60 13.22 -2.14 -5.12
CA LEU A 60 14.54 -2.76 -5.22
C LEU A 60 15.47 -1.79 -5.97
N LEU A 61 16.21 -0.99 -5.19
CA LEU A 61 17.41 -0.28 -5.62
C LEU A 61 18.61 -1.14 -5.22
N VAL A 62 19.20 -1.83 -6.19
CA VAL A 62 20.58 -2.30 -6.11
C VAL A 62 21.36 -1.48 -7.14
N GLU A 63 22.01 -0.41 -6.69
CA GLU A 63 23.08 0.21 -7.46
C GLU A 63 24.33 -0.64 -7.25
N GLU A 64 24.71 -1.45 -8.25
CA GLU A 64 26.06 -1.99 -8.30
C GLU A 64 27.03 -0.84 -8.58
N GLY A 65 27.76 -0.43 -7.55
CA GLY A 65 28.91 0.44 -7.69
C GLY A 65 30.01 -0.25 -8.51
N ASN A 66 30.13 0.10 -9.78
CA ASN A 66 31.32 -0.19 -10.57
C ASN A 66 31.90 1.11 -11.11
N ASN A 67 32.99 1.55 -10.47
CA ASN A 67 33.90 2.56 -10.99
C ASN A 67 34.50 2.08 -12.32
N SER A 68 34.00 2.57 -13.46
CA SER A 68 34.82 2.85 -14.65
C SER A 68 34.00 3.59 -15.73
N LEU A 69 34.66 4.56 -16.37
CA LEU A 69 34.11 5.45 -17.40
C LEU A 69 33.59 4.69 -18.64
N SER A 70 32.27 4.67 -18.82
CA SER A 70 31.56 4.95 -20.08
C SER A 70 30.06 4.99 -19.76
N ALA A 71 29.32 5.95 -20.30
CA ALA A 71 27.89 6.11 -20.07
C ALA A 71 27.10 4.92 -20.66
N ARG A 72 27.12 3.77 -19.98
CA ARG A 72 26.22 2.65 -20.23
C ARG A 72 24.89 2.98 -19.58
N THR A 73 23.83 3.02 -20.37
CA THR A 73 22.46 3.02 -19.85
C THR A 73 22.30 1.87 -18.86
N PRO A 74 21.81 2.13 -17.64
CA PRO A 74 21.70 1.08 -16.62
C PRO A 74 20.73 -0.01 -17.11
N LEU A 75 21.20 -1.25 -17.06
CA LEU A 75 20.39 -2.43 -17.30
C LEU A 75 19.73 -2.83 -15.98
N LYS A 76 18.43 -3.12 -16.00
CA LYS A 76 17.66 -3.53 -14.82
C LYS A 76 16.84 -4.77 -15.15
N TYR A 77 16.80 -5.73 -14.23
CA TYR A 77 15.85 -6.84 -14.29
C TYR A 77 14.46 -6.32 -13.95
N LEU A 78 13.56 -6.34 -14.93
CA LEU A 78 12.16 -5.97 -14.75
C LEU A 78 11.29 -7.23 -14.92
N LEU A 79 10.19 -7.30 -14.17
CA LEU A 79 9.27 -8.44 -14.17
C LEU A 79 8.65 -8.60 -15.57
N ASP A 80 9.07 -9.61 -16.31
CA ASP A 80 8.55 -9.87 -17.67
C ASP A 80 7.17 -10.52 -17.59
N SER A 81 7.06 -11.57 -16.76
CA SER A 81 5.81 -12.29 -16.57
C SER A 81 5.69 -12.88 -15.18
N SER A 82 4.45 -13.14 -14.78
CA SER A 82 4.12 -13.86 -13.56
C SER A 82 3.07 -14.93 -13.85
N TYR A 83 3.16 -16.05 -13.14
CA TYR A 83 2.24 -17.16 -13.22
C TYR A 83 1.69 -17.44 -11.83
N ARG A 84 0.38 -17.61 -11.74
CA ARG A 84 -0.31 -18.09 -10.55
C ARG A 84 -0.89 -19.47 -10.85
N TYR A 85 -0.64 -20.37 -9.91
CA TYR A 85 -1.19 -21.70 -9.87
C TYR A 85 -2.05 -21.82 -8.61
N SER A 86 -3.15 -22.56 -8.69
CA SER A 86 -4.02 -22.84 -7.55
C SER A 86 -4.06 -24.35 -7.29
N THR A 87 -4.14 -24.77 -6.02
CA THR A 87 -4.31 -26.19 -5.72
C THR A 87 -5.68 -26.69 -6.18
N ASN A 88 -5.72 -27.90 -6.72
CA ASN A 88 -7.00 -28.56 -6.99
C ASN A 88 -7.69 -29.01 -5.68
N ASN A 89 -8.96 -29.42 -5.76
CA ASN A 89 -9.76 -29.85 -4.59
C ASN A 89 -9.13 -31.00 -3.77
N ASN A 90 -8.03 -31.61 -4.22
CA ASN A 90 -7.32 -32.69 -3.53
C ASN A 90 -5.98 -32.23 -2.91
N GLY A 91 -5.63 -30.93 -2.98
CA GLY A 91 -4.56 -30.29 -2.21
C GLY A 91 -3.11 -30.61 -2.61
N ASN A 92 -2.88 -31.48 -3.60
CA ASN A 92 -1.54 -32.03 -3.88
C ASN A 92 -1.00 -31.73 -5.29
N ILE A 93 -1.75 -31.04 -6.15
CA ILE A 93 -1.34 -30.69 -7.51
C ILE A 93 -1.65 -29.22 -7.78
N TRP A 94 -0.68 -28.51 -8.36
CA TRP A 94 -0.78 -27.12 -8.79
C TRP A 94 -1.31 -27.04 -10.21
N ASP A 95 -2.50 -26.46 -10.37
CA ASP A 95 -3.10 -26.22 -11.69
C ASP A 95 -2.92 -24.75 -12.10
N ASN A 96 -2.72 -24.52 -13.40
CA ASN A 96 -2.66 -23.17 -13.97
C ASN A 96 -3.92 -22.38 -13.62
N HIS A 97 -3.75 -21.13 -13.17
CA HIS A 97 -4.87 -20.25 -12.85
C HIS A 97 -4.83 -18.95 -13.66
N THR A 98 -3.81 -18.12 -13.46
CA THR A 98 -3.64 -16.85 -14.19
C THR A 98 -2.20 -16.64 -14.61
N LYS A 99 -1.97 -15.89 -15.68
CA LYS A 99 -0.66 -15.36 -16.01
C LYS A 99 -0.75 -13.89 -16.42
N SER A 100 0.27 -13.12 -16.09
CA SER A 100 0.39 -11.71 -16.46
C SER A 100 1.68 -11.46 -17.23
N TYR A 101 1.64 -10.50 -18.15
CA TYR A 101 2.79 -9.98 -18.90
C TYR A 101 2.85 -8.47 -18.73
N TYR A 102 4.07 -7.94 -18.65
CA TYR A 102 4.29 -6.53 -18.36
C TYR A 102 5.07 -5.84 -19.46
N ALA A 103 4.65 -4.63 -19.81
CA ALA A 103 5.40 -3.70 -20.64
C ALA A 103 5.77 -2.48 -19.82
N TYR A 104 6.89 -1.84 -20.16
CA TYR A 104 7.49 -0.79 -19.35
C TYR A 104 7.66 0.52 -20.11
N PHE A 105 7.60 1.62 -19.38
CA PHE A 105 8.11 2.91 -19.81
C PHE A 105 9.63 2.90 -19.79
N ALA A 106 10.25 3.87 -20.47
CA ALA A 106 11.70 4.04 -20.54
C ALA A 106 12.39 4.30 -19.17
N ASN A 107 11.60 4.66 -18.15
CA ASN A 107 12.07 4.82 -16.77
C ASN A 107 11.90 3.55 -15.91
N GLY A 108 11.46 2.43 -16.50
CA GLY A 108 11.27 1.16 -15.80
C GLY A 108 9.94 1.01 -15.05
N LYS A 109 9.04 2.00 -15.10
CA LYS A 109 7.68 1.87 -14.54
C LYS A 109 6.78 1.06 -15.46
N VAL A 110 5.86 0.28 -14.90
CA VAL A 110 4.88 -0.48 -15.68
C VAL A 110 4.03 0.48 -16.51
N LYS A 111 3.97 0.21 -17.81
CA LYS A 111 3.16 0.92 -18.81
C LYS A 111 1.88 0.15 -19.14
N GLU A 112 1.95 -1.17 -19.15
CA GLU A 112 0.83 -2.04 -19.43
C GLU A 112 0.99 -3.39 -18.72
N GLU A 113 -0.10 -3.95 -18.21
CA GLU A 113 -0.19 -5.33 -17.73
C GLU A 113 -1.30 -6.03 -18.53
N ASN A 114 -0.99 -7.15 -19.17
CA ASN A 114 -1.97 -8.02 -19.82
C ASN A 114 -2.13 -9.30 -19.03
N ARG A 115 -3.37 -9.63 -18.65
CA ARG A 115 -3.69 -10.82 -17.85
C ARG A 115 -4.52 -11.82 -18.63
N TYR A 116 -4.16 -13.09 -18.45
CA TYR A 116 -4.83 -14.26 -19.02
C TYR A 116 -5.36 -15.14 -17.89
N ARG A 117 -6.49 -15.80 -18.14
CA ARG A 117 -7.05 -16.84 -17.27
C ARG A 117 -6.93 -18.18 -17.96
N TYR A 118 -6.66 -19.22 -17.18
CA TYR A 118 -6.67 -20.59 -17.65
C TYR A 118 -8.07 -21.17 -17.44
N ILE A 119 -8.79 -21.44 -18.54
CA ILE A 119 -10.16 -21.94 -18.50
C ILE A 119 -10.27 -23.08 -19.52
N ASN A 120 -10.82 -24.22 -19.10
CA ASN A 120 -11.00 -25.40 -19.96
C ASN A 120 -9.70 -25.81 -20.68
N ASN A 121 -8.60 -25.85 -19.94
CA ASN A 121 -7.26 -26.16 -20.43
C ASN A 121 -6.67 -25.21 -21.49
N ILE A 122 -7.20 -24.00 -21.61
CA ILE A 122 -6.75 -23.00 -22.58
C ILE A 122 -6.53 -21.66 -21.90
N TRP A 123 -5.41 -20.99 -22.23
CA TRP A 123 -5.16 -19.61 -21.84
C TRP A 123 -6.02 -18.67 -22.67
N SER A 124 -6.90 -17.93 -22.00
CA SER A 124 -7.77 -16.91 -22.59
C SER A 124 -7.40 -15.54 -22.06
N ILE A 125 -7.25 -14.56 -22.95
CA ILE A 125 -7.03 -13.17 -22.54
C ILE A 125 -8.24 -12.68 -21.73
N ALA A 126 -7.98 -11.96 -20.65
CA ALA A 126 -9.00 -11.67 -19.64
C ALA A 126 -9.12 -10.17 -19.35
N SER A 127 -8.00 -9.51 -19.09
CA SER A 127 -8.00 -8.09 -18.71
C SER A 127 -6.70 -7.42 -19.07
N ARG A 128 -6.75 -6.09 -19.15
CA ARG A 128 -5.58 -5.25 -19.36
C ARG A 128 -5.64 -4.02 -18.48
N ASN A 129 -4.52 -3.68 -17.85
CA ASN A 129 -4.32 -2.41 -17.18
C ASN A 129 -3.32 -1.59 -18.00
N SER A 130 -3.61 -0.31 -18.21
CA SER A 130 -2.70 0.64 -18.87
C SER A 130 -2.48 1.84 -17.97
N TYR A 131 -1.26 2.36 -17.99
CA TYR A 131 -0.80 3.39 -17.07
C TYR A 131 -0.40 4.63 -17.86
N LYS A 132 -0.65 5.82 -17.30
CA LYS A 132 -0.13 7.10 -17.81
C LYS A 132 0.70 7.78 -16.75
N LEU A 133 1.78 8.42 -17.19
CA LEU A 133 2.63 9.25 -16.34
C LEU A 133 2.37 10.73 -16.61
N ASN A 134 2.40 11.55 -15.57
CA ASN A 134 2.43 13.01 -15.70
C ASN A 134 3.83 13.51 -16.11
N ALA A 135 3.98 14.83 -16.24
CA ALA A 135 5.24 15.48 -16.59
C ALA A 135 6.36 15.23 -15.56
N GLN A 136 6.03 14.86 -14.33
CA GLN A 136 6.97 14.49 -13.27
C GLN A 136 7.31 12.99 -13.26
N ASN A 137 6.85 12.21 -14.25
CA ASN A 137 6.98 10.75 -14.32
C ASN A 137 6.31 9.99 -13.16
N LEU A 138 5.28 10.58 -12.54
CA LEU A 138 4.43 9.95 -11.54
C LEU A 138 3.15 9.44 -12.22
N GLU A 139 2.62 8.31 -11.76
CA GLU A 139 1.42 7.70 -12.35
C GLU A 139 0.19 8.60 -12.17
N SER A 140 -0.32 9.19 -13.24
CA SER A 140 -1.49 10.07 -13.18
C SER A 140 -2.79 9.34 -13.46
N GLU A 141 -2.75 8.23 -14.18
CA GLU A 141 -3.94 7.46 -14.56
C GLU A 141 -3.63 5.97 -14.64
N THR A 142 -4.55 5.15 -14.14
CA THR A 142 -4.69 3.73 -14.46
C THR A 142 -6.02 3.53 -15.19
N LEU A 143 -6.00 2.86 -16.34
CA LEU A 143 -7.20 2.42 -17.04
C LEU A 143 -7.25 0.90 -17.07
N SER A 144 -8.32 0.34 -16.52
CA SER A 144 -8.61 -1.10 -16.55
C SER A 144 -9.65 -1.43 -17.60
N GLN A 145 -9.40 -2.50 -18.34
CA GLN A 145 -10.27 -3.02 -19.38
C GLN A 145 -10.42 -4.54 -19.24
N GLN A 146 -11.58 -5.05 -19.63
CA GLN A 146 -11.84 -6.48 -19.75
C GLN A 146 -12.00 -6.84 -21.22
N TRP A 147 -11.51 -8.04 -21.56
CA TRP A 147 -11.69 -8.56 -22.90
C TRP A 147 -13.09 -9.13 -23.05
N ASP A 148 -13.84 -8.63 -24.03
CA ASP A 148 -15.15 -9.17 -24.36
C ASP A 148 -15.00 -10.25 -25.43
N ASN A 149 -15.31 -11.49 -25.05
CA ASN A 149 -15.11 -12.66 -25.92
C ASN A 149 -16.11 -12.73 -27.09
N VAL A 150 -17.19 -11.96 -27.07
CA VAL A 150 -18.20 -11.97 -28.15
C VAL A 150 -17.81 -10.96 -29.21
N SER A 151 -17.61 -9.70 -28.82
CA SER A 151 -17.22 -8.59 -29.70
C SER A 151 -15.75 -8.61 -30.11
N LYS A 152 -14.90 -9.34 -29.39
CA LYS A 152 -13.42 -9.35 -29.56
C LYS A 152 -12.82 -7.95 -29.41
N LEU A 153 -13.36 -7.18 -28.49
CA LEU A 153 -12.91 -5.82 -28.18
C LEU A 153 -12.61 -5.67 -26.70
N TRP A 154 -11.72 -4.72 -26.40
CA TRP A 154 -11.50 -4.26 -25.04
C TRP A 154 -12.64 -3.37 -24.58
N VAL A 155 -13.24 -3.70 -23.44
CA VAL A 155 -14.30 -2.93 -22.81
C VAL A 155 -13.77 -2.30 -21.53
N ASN A 156 -13.94 -0.99 -21.40
CA ASN A 156 -13.57 -0.26 -20.19
C ASN A 156 -14.32 -0.81 -18.97
N THR A 157 -13.64 -0.85 -17.82
CA THR A 157 -14.26 -1.23 -16.55
C THR A 157 -14.08 -0.16 -15.49
N GLN A 158 -12.85 0.26 -15.25
CA GLN A 158 -12.49 1.15 -14.16
C GLN A 158 -11.41 2.12 -14.61
N LYS A 159 -11.43 3.33 -14.03
CA LYS A 159 -10.40 4.34 -14.21
C LYS A 159 -10.02 4.90 -12.85
N TYR A 160 -8.72 5.06 -12.63
CA TYR A 160 -8.18 5.64 -11.42
C TYR A 160 -7.25 6.81 -11.76
N GLU A 161 -7.51 7.98 -11.20
CA GLU A 161 -6.81 9.23 -11.50
C GLU A 161 -6.12 9.73 -10.24
N ARG A 162 -4.91 10.29 -10.39
CA ARG A 162 -4.09 10.80 -9.28
C ARG A 162 -3.54 12.19 -9.58
N THR A 163 -3.56 13.06 -8.56
CA THR A 163 -2.86 14.34 -8.59
C THR A 163 -1.82 14.41 -7.49
N TYR A 164 -0.85 15.32 -7.65
CA TYR A 164 0.32 15.41 -6.78
C TYR A 164 0.64 16.85 -6.45
N ASN A 165 1.20 17.08 -5.26
CA ASN A 165 1.80 18.37 -4.92
C ASN A 165 3.15 18.57 -5.66
N ALA A 166 3.75 19.76 -5.54
CA ALA A 166 5.01 20.10 -6.18
C ALA A 166 6.19 19.18 -5.80
N ASN A 167 6.10 18.55 -4.62
CA ASN A 167 7.10 17.62 -4.11
C ASN A 167 6.85 16.16 -4.57
N GLY A 168 5.75 15.88 -5.28
CA GLY A 168 5.45 14.56 -5.82
C GLY A 168 4.67 13.65 -4.87
N PHE A 169 4.09 14.17 -3.78
CA PHE A 169 3.20 13.43 -2.89
C PHE A 169 1.76 13.51 -3.40
N ALA A 170 1.06 12.37 -3.43
CA ALA A 170 -0.27 12.27 -4.00
C ALA A 170 -1.30 13.03 -3.14
N THR A 171 -1.96 14.03 -3.70
CA THR A 171 -2.91 14.90 -3.01
C THR A 171 -4.36 14.47 -3.17
N GLU A 172 -4.68 13.85 -4.31
CA GLU A 172 -6.03 13.42 -4.62
C GLU A 172 -6.01 12.14 -5.44
N PHE A 173 -7.02 11.31 -5.19
CA PHE A 173 -7.34 10.14 -5.99
C PHE A 173 -8.82 10.16 -6.37
N ILE A 174 -9.13 9.82 -7.61
CA ILE A 174 -10.51 9.64 -8.09
C ILE A 174 -10.63 8.28 -8.74
N PHE A 175 -11.56 7.48 -8.23
CA PHE A 175 -11.94 6.20 -8.81
C PHE A 175 -13.29 6.31 -9.51
N SER A 176 -13.34 5.87 -10.77
CA SER A 176 -14.53 5.89 -11.62
C SER A 176 -14.81 4.52 -12.22
N SER A 177 -16.10 4.19 -12.37
CA SER A 177 -16.59 2.99 -13.05
C SER A 177 -17.11 3.34 -14.43
N TRP A 178 -16.92 2.44 -15.39
CA TRP A 178 -17.47 2.58 -16.72
C TRP A 178 -18.93 2.13 -16.75
N ASN A 179 -19.84 3.04 -17.13
CA ASN A 179 -21.23 2.68 -17.39
C ASN A 179 -21.36 2.14 -18.82
N LYS A 180 -21.57 0.83 -18.96
CA LYS A 180 -21.67 0.16 -20.28
C LYS A 180 -22.90 0.58 -21.09
N THR A 181 -23.95 1.10 -20.45
CA THR A 181 -25.19 1.52 -21.12
C THR A 181 -25.05 2.93 -21.68
N THR A 182 -24.52 3.88 -20.89
CA THR A 182 -24.37 5.28 -21.32
C THR A 182 -23.03 5.55 -22.02
N LEU A 183 -22.08 4.61 -21.94
CA LEU A 183 -20.72 4.75 -22.45
C LEU A 183 -20.00 5.97 -21.86
N GLN A 184 -20.21 6.21 -20.56
CA GLN A 184 -19.60 7.31 -19.82
C GLN A 184 -18.94 6.82 -18.53
N TRP A 185 -17.89 7.51 -18.11
CA TRP A 185 -17.31 7.32 -16.79
C TRP A 185 -18.22 7.91 -15.72
N THR A 186 -18.42 7.16 -14.65
CA THR A 186 -19.15 7.59 -13.46
C THR A 186 -18.20 7.55 -12.27
N PRO A 187 -17.89 8.71 -11.65
CA PRO A 187 -17.09 8.74 -10.43
C PRO A 187 -17.79 7.96 -9.30
N ASN A 188 -17.01 7.28 -8.46
CA ASN A 188 -17.53 6.55 -7.30
C ASN A 188 -16.90 7.02 -6.00
N THR A 189 -15.57 7.13 -5.97
CA THR A 189 -14.81 7.43 -4.75
C THR A 189 -13.77 8.50 -5.03
N ARG A 190 -13.64 9.44 -4.10
CA ARG A 190 -12.60 10.44 -4.09
C ARG A 190 -11.87 10.39 -2.76
N ILE A 191 -10.54 10.47 -2.80
CA ILE A 191 -9.69 10.50 -1.61
C ILE A 191 -8.86 11.78 -1.64
N LEU A 192 -8.87 12.53 -0.55
CA LEU A 192 -8.03 13.72 -0.37
C LEU A 192 -7.00 13.49 0.72
N ASN A 193 -5.74 13.76 0.41
CA ASN A 193 -4.64 13.65 1.36
C ASN A 193 -4.18 15.04 1.83
N LYS A 194 -4.04 15.18 3.14
CA LYS A 194 -3.53 16.39 3.79
C LYS A 194 -2.14 16.15 4.35
N TYR A 195 -1.28 17.13 4.14
CA TYR A 195 0.12 17.07 4.52
C TYR A 195 0.51 18.27 5.36
N LEU A 196 1.44 18.07 6.29
CA LEU A 196 2.19 19.16 6.91
C LEU A 196 3.17 19.79 5.89
N PRO A 197 3.71 20.99 6.16
CA PRO A 197 4.68 21.65 5.27
C PRO A 197 5.93 20.81 4.93
N ASN A 198 6.29 19.83 5.77
CA ASN A 198 7.36 18.88 5.53
C ASN A 198 6.92 17.61 4.76
N ASN A 199 5.74 17.63 4.12
CA ASN A 199 5.15 16.51 3.37
C ASN A 199 4.84 15.26 4.20
N ILE A 200 4.67 15.38 5.52
CA ILE A 200 4.16 14.28 6.36
C ILE A 200 2.64 14.20 6.20
N LEU A 201 2.13 13.03 5.77
CA LEU A 201 0.70 12.76 5.63
C LEU A 201 0.04 12.76 7.00
N THR A 202 -0.89 13.68 7.28
CA THR A 202 -1.56 13.72 8.59
C THR A 202 -2.99 13.23 8.54
N GLU A 203 -3.65 13.35 7.39
CA GLU A 203 -5.03 12.93 7.23
C GLU A 203 -5.31 12.49 5.79
N SER A 204 -6.17 11.48 5.67
CA SER A 204 -6.83 11.13 4.42
C SER A 204 -8.34 11.19 4.64
N GLU A 205 -9.07 11.74 3.67
CA GLU A 205 -10.54 11.84 3.68
C GLU A 205 -11.11 11.11 2.48
N TRP A 206 -12.16 10.32 2.69
CA TRP A 206 -12.88 9.59 1.66
C TRP A 206 -14.24 10.22 1.42
N TYR A 207 -14.61 10.28 0.14
CA TYR A 207 -15.89 10.79 -0.33
C TYR A 207 -16.54 9.79 -1.28
N SER A 208 -17.86 9.65 -1.23
CA SER A 208 -18.67 8.95 -2.21
C SER A 208 -19.38 9.93 -3.13
N TYR A 209 -19.52 9.57 -4.40
CA TYR A 209 -20.24 10.40 -5.37
C TYR A 209 -21.73 10.07 -5.35
N ASP A 210 -22.57 11.09 -5.17
CA ASP A 210 -24.02 10.96 -5.27
C ASP A 210 -24.48 11.24 -6.71
N LEU A 211 -25.08 10.23 -7.34
CA LEU A 211 -25.51 10.30 -8.74
C LEU A 211 -26.74 11.21 -8.95
N ILE A 212 -27.55 11.43 -7.92
CA ILE A 212 -28.76 12.24 -7.99
C ILE A 212 -28.38 13.72 -7.84
N SER A 213 -27.66 14.05 -6.77
CA SER A 213 -27.26 15.44 -6.49
C SER A 213 -26.02 15.89 -7.26
N LYS A 214 -25.25 14.95 -7.83
CA LYS A 214 -24.00 15.18 -8.57
C LYS A 214 -22.92 15.86 -7.71
N THR A 215 -22.86 15.50 -6.43
CA THR A 215 -21.90 16.04 -5.46
C THR A 215 -21.11 14.93 -4.77
N TRP A 216 -19.98 15.31 -4.17
CA TRP A 216 -19.17 14.44 -3.32
C TRP A 216 -19.61 14.58 -1.86
N ASN A 217 -19.98 13.47 -1.24
CA ASN A 217 -20.35 13.41 0.17
C ASN A 217 -19.22 12.75 0.96
N ILE A 218 -18.78 13.38 2.04
CA ILE A 218 -17.73 12.82 2.90
C ILE A 218 -18.26 11.58 3.64
N THR A 219 -17.48 10.50 3.65
CA THR A 219 -17.90 9.21 4.22
C THR A 219 -17.04 8.78 5.39
N SER A 220 -15.73 9.04 5.33
CA SER A 220 -14.80 8.64 6.37
C SER A 220 -13.53 9.47 6.32
N LYS A 221 -12.74 9.38 7.39
CA LYS A 221 -11.39 9.94 7.45
C LYS A 221 -10.46 9.04 8.27
N SER A 222 -9.17 9.23 8.08
CA SER A 222 -8.11 8.56 8.82
C SER A 222 -7.07 9.59 9.20
N SER A 223 -6.75 9.67 10.49
CA SER A 223 -5.72 10.55 11.03
C SER A 223 -4.50 9.72 11.40
N TYR A 224 -3.32 10.16 10.97
CA TYR A 224 -2.06 9.43 11.08
C TYR A 224 -1.18 10.02 12.17
N SER A 225 -0.49 9.15 12.93
CA SER A 225 0.52 9.53 13.91
C SER A 225 1.86 8.89 13.59
N TYR A 226 2.91 9.51 14.09
CA TYR A 226 4.29 9.16 13.76
C TYR A 226 5.09 8.98 15.05
N ASP A 227 6.03 8.05 15.01
CA ASP A 227 7.00 7.89 16.09
C ASP A 227 8.08 8.99 16.03
N SER A 228 8.95 8.98 17.03
CA SER A 228 10.09 9.90 17.08
C SER A 228 11.05 9.73 15.91
N ASN A 229 11.01 8.65 15.12
CA ASN A 229 11.84 8.49 13.93
C ASN A 229 11.15 9.00 12.64
N GLY A 230 9.93 9.55 12.75
CA GLY A 230 9.14 9.99 11.60
C GLY A 230 8.52 8.83 10.81
N LEU A 231 8.46 7.63 11.38
CA LEU A 231 7.75 6.48 10.82
C LEU A 231 6.29 6.52 11.27
N ASN A 232 5.37 6.22 10.37
CA ASN A 232 3.96 6.10 10.74
C ASN A 232 3.82 4.94 11.72
N ASN A 233 3.44 5.22 12.96
CA ASN A 233 3.29 4.21 13.99
C ASN A 233 1.82 3.88 14.28
N SER A 234 0.87 4.71 13.81
CA SER A 234 -0.55 4.42 13.99
C SER A 234 -1.47 5.26 13.10
N TYR A 235 -2.71 4.77 12.95
CA TYR A 235 -3.82 5.61 12.50
C TYR A 235 -5.10 5.34 13.28
N ILE A 236 -5.99 6.33 13.28
CA ILE A 236 -7.38 6.20 13.71
C ILE A 236 -8.28 6.53 12.53
N SER A 237 -9.23 5.64 12.24
CA SER A 237 -10.27 5.83 11.23
C SER A 237 -11.60 6.16 11.89
N GLN A 238 -12.33 7.11 11.30
CA GLN A 238 -13.66 7.53 11.71
C GLN A 238 -14.60 7.57 10.51
N ASN A 239 -15.83 7.14 10.69
CA ASN A 239 -16.90 7.28 9.70
C ASN A 239 -17.68 8.57 9.95
N TYR A 240 -18.23 9.16 8.90
CA TYR A 240 -19.11 10.30 8.98
C TYR A 240 -20.55 9.82 8.87
N VAL A 241 -21.28 9.86 9.99
CA VAL A 241 -22.65 9.35 10.09
C VAL A 241 -23.51 10.40 10.79
N ASN A 242 -24.66 10.74 10.20
CA ASN A 242 -25.61 11.73 10.75
C ASN A 242 -24.92 13.06 11.16
N SER A 243 -24.09 13.56 10.26
CA SER A 243 -23.32 14.80 10.43
C SER A 243 -22.30 14.80 11.57
N LYS A 244 -21.87 13.62 12.05
CA LYS A 244 -20.90 13.46 13.14
C LYS A 244 -19.83 12.43 12.79
N TRP A 245 -18.64 12.63 13.33
CA TRP A 245 -17.56 11.65 13.28
C TRP A 245 -17.75 10.59 14.36
N VAL A 246 -17.76 9.33 13.94
CA VAL A 246 -17.84 8.17 14.84
C VAL A 246 -16.61 7.30 14.62
N ASN A 247 -16.02 6.81 15.71
CA ASN A 247 -14.86 5.93 15.63
C ASN A 247 -15.21 4.64 14.87
N ASN A 248 -14.27 4.19 14.04
CA ASN A 248 -14.44 2.99 13.21
C ASN A 248 -13.37 1.96 13.54
N SER A 249 -12.10 2.35 13.43
CA SER A 249 -10.98 1.43 13.67
C SER A 249 -9.68 2.16 13.99
N SER A 250 -8.70 1.41 14.46
CA SER A 250 -7.35 1.89 14.66
C SER A 250 -6.33 0.85 14.22
N LEU A 251 -5.14 1.32 13.87
CA LEU A 251 -3.98 0.50 13.57
C LEU A 251 -2.80 0.97 14.42
N LEU A 252 -2.07 0.03 15.00
CA LEU A 252 -0.74 0.25 15.57
C LEU A 252 0.29 -0.51 14.74
N ILE A 253 1.38 0.16 14.39
CA ILE A 253 2.47 -0.37 13.56
C ILE A 253 3.75 -0.39 14.40
N THR A 254 4.42 -1.53 14.45
CA THR A 254 5.68 -1.71 15.18
C THR A 254 6.83 -1.98 14.20
N TYR A 255 8.00 -1.42 14.49
CA TYR A 255 9.20 -1.55 13.68
C TYR A 255 10.35 -2.18 14.49
N ASN A 256 11.25 -2.87 13.80
CA ASN A 256 12.51 -3.33 14.40
C ASN A 256 13.57 -2.21 14.45
N SER A 257 14.76 -2.51 14.98
CA SER A 257 15.89 -1.56 15.07
C SER A 257 16.39 -1.06 13.71
N LYS A 258 16.14 -1.82 12.63
CA LYS A 258 16.44 -1.44 11.24
C LYS A 258 15.33 -0.63 10.57
N LYS A 259 14.27 -0.25 11.31
CA LYS A 259 13.10 0.48 10.80
C LYS A 259 12.24 -0.31 9.81
N LEU A 260 12.37 -1.64 9.79
CA LEU A 260 11.49 -2.52 9.02
C LEU A 260 10.24 -2.81 9.85
N ARG A 261 9.07 -2.80 9.20
CA ARG A 261 7.77 -3.05 9.82
C ARG A 261 7.67 -4.51 10.23
N ILE A 262 7.45 -4.82 11.51
CA ILE A 262 7.41 -6.22 12.00
C ILE A 262 6.04 -6.66 12.52
N GLU A 263 5.17 -5.71 12.86
CA GLU A 263 3.84 -6.03 13.35
C GLU A 263 2.83 -4.93 13.03
N ASP A 264 1.63 -5.36 12.67
CA ASP A 264 0.42 -4.54 12.63
C ASP A 264 -0.62 -5.09 13.59
N LYS A 265 -1.21 -4.22 14.41
CA LYS A 265 -2.36 -4.56 15.24
C LYS A 265 -3.54 -3.69 14.87
N TYR A 266 -4.52 -4.30 14.22
CA TYR A 266 -5.76 -3.65 13.84
C TYR A 266 -6.83 -3.92 14.91
N SER A 267 -7.51 -2.85 15.31
CA SER A 267 -8.60 -2.89 16.27
C SER A 267 -9.85 -2.24 15.68
N LYS A 268 -11.01 -2.82 15.95
CA LYS A 268 -12.32 -2.28 15.55
C LYS A 268 -12.94 -1.54 16.74
N TRP A 269 -13.70 -0.50 16.47
CA TRP A 269 -14.45 0.20 17.51
C TRP A 269 -15.68 -0.62 17.93
N ASP A 270 -15.77 -0.96 19.21
CA ASP A 270 -16.95 -1.57 19.79
C ASP A 270 -17.83 -0.48 20.39
N VAL A 271 -19.02 -0.27 19.80
CA VAL A 271 -19.96 0.79 20.20
C VAL A 271 -20.54 0.52 21.60
N ALA A 272 -20.80 -0.74 21.95
CA ALA A 272 -21.41 -1.08 23.23
C ALA A 272 -20.42 -0.93 24.39
N LEU A 273 -19.15 -1.29 24.15
CA LEU A 273 -18.07 -1.18 25.13
C LEU A 273 -17.37 0.19 25.11
N ASN A 274 -17.68 1.05 24.14
CA ASN A 274 -17.08 2.36 23.94
C ASN A 274 -15.54 2.33 23.93
N LYS A 275 -14.97 1.33 23.25
CA LYS A 275 -13.51 1.13 23.17
C LYS A 275 -13.11 0.39 21.91
N TYR A 276 -11.83 0.53 21.53
CA TYR A 276 -11.23 -0.32 20.51
C TYR A 276 -11.00 -1.73 21.06
N VAL A 277 -11.41 -2.74 20.31
CA VAL A 277 -11.19 -4.15 20.61
C VAL A 277 -10.34 -4.80 19.51
N PRO A 278 -9.49 -5.78 19.85
CA PRO A 278 -8.64 -6.46 18.87
C PRO A 278 -9.46 -7.06 17.71
N SER A 279 -8.91 -7.04 16.50
CA SER A 279 -9.58 -7.61 15.33
C SER A 279 -8.63 -8.47 14.51
N THR A 280 -7.52 -7.91 14.04
CA THR A 280 -6.54 -8.66 13.25
C THR A 280 -5.12 -8.24 13.60
N LYS A 281 -4.16 -9.10 13.28
CA LYS A 281 -2.74 -8.85 13.51
C LYS A 281 -1.90 -9.42 12.38
N ASN A 282 -1.05 -8.60 11.77
CA ASN A 282 -0.04 -9.07 10.82
C ASN A 282 1.33 -9.12 11.48
N ASN A 283 2.10 -10.15 11.16
CA ASN A 283 3.50 -10.27 11.54
C ASN A 283 4.35 -10.40 10.27
N PHE A 284 5.49 -9.71 10.23
CA PHE A 284 6.38 -9.66 9.07
C PHE A 284 7.78 -10.13 9.46
N SER A 285 8.36 -11.02 8.65
CA SER A 285 9.72 -11.53 8.82
C SER A 285 10.57 -11.25 7.59
N TYR A 286 11.85 -10.98 7.81
CA TYR A 286 12.79 -10.56 6.77
C TYR A 286 13.99 -11.48 6.73
N ASN A 287 14.51 -11.71 5.54
CA ASN A 287 15.73 -12.49 5.35
C ASN A 287 16.99 -11.70 5.80
N GLN A 288 18.17 -12.30 5.63
CA GLN A 288 19.44 -11.71 6.07
C GLN A 288 19.82 -10.39 5.35
N VAL A 289 19.22 -10.12 4.19
CA VAL A 289 19.41 -8.90 3.39
C VAL A 289 18.19 -7.96 3.47
N ASP A 290 17.37 -8.10 4.51
CA ASP A 290 16.26 -7.22 4.85
C ASP A 290 15.09 -7.23 3.84
N LEU A 291 14.94 -8.29 3.03
CA LEU A 291 13.79 -8.50 2.15
C LEU A 291 12.68 -9.27 2.87
N LEU A 292 11.42 -8.87 2.66
CA LEU A 292 10.24 -9.50 3.27
C LEU A 292 10.06 -10.93 2.73
N GLU A 293 10.34 -11.93 3.56
CA GLU A 293 10.23 -13.34 3.19
C GLU A 293 8.97 -14.03 3.73
N GLU A 294 8.33 -13.45 4.75
CA GLU A 294 7.12 -13.99 5.33
C GLU A 294 6.17 -12.91 5.87
N GLU A 295 4.88 -13.11 5.65
CA GLU A 295 3.80 -12.37 6.28
C GLU A 295 2.76 -13.36 6.84
N ILE A 296 2.42 -13.21 8.12
CA ILE A 296 1.40 -14.02 8.78
C ILE A 296 0.23 -13.11 9.18
N TYR A 297 -0.94 -13.40 8.63
CA TYR A 297 -2.18 -12.72 8.96
C TYR A 297 -2.95 -13.55 9.99
N ASN A 298 -3.23 -12.91 11.13
CA ASN A 298 -3.96 -13.50 12.24
C ASN A 298 -5.28 -12.79 12.46
N ARG A 299 -6.29 -13.53 12.90
CA ARG A 299 -7.59 -13.01 13.29
C ARG A 299 -7.86 -13.26 14.76
N TRP A 300 -8.50 -12.29 15.38
CA TRP A 300 -8.90 -12.36 16.78
C TRP A 300 -10.07 -13.33 16.95
N ASN A 301 -9.88 -14.34 17.78
CA ASN A 301 -10.93 -15.24 18.22
C ASN A 301 -11.56 -14.68 19.51
N GLU A 302 -12.80 -14.20 19.41
CA GLU A 302 -13.48 -13.58 20.55
C GLU A 302 -13.84 -14.57 21.67
N SER A 303 -14.02 -15.85 21.37
CA SER A 303 -14.37 -16.87 22.36
C SER A 303 -13.15 -17.28 23.17
N LEU A 304 -12.00 -17.42 22.51
CA LEU A 304 -10.76 -17.86 23.12
C LEU A 304 -9.86 -16.70 23.61
N LYS A 305 -10.16 -15.46 23.19
CA LYS A 305 -9.36 -14.25 23.48
C LYS A 305 -7.90 -14.39 23.06
N VAL A 306 -7.67 -15.00 21.90
CA VAL A 306 -6.34 -15.19 21.29
C VAL A 306 -6.38 -14.82 19.80
N PHE A 307 -5.21 -14.50 19.25
CA PHE A 307 -5.03 -14.39 17.80
C PHE A 307 -4.69 -15.75 17.22
N GLU A 308 -5.42 -16.14 16.18
CA GLU A 308 -5.21 -17.39 15.45
C GLU A 308 -4.76 -17.08 14.02
N ILE A 309 -3.83 -17.86 13.50
CA ILE A 309 -3.36 -17.72 12.12
C ILE A 309 -4.53 -18.03 11.18
N GLU A 310 -4.85 -17.11 10.29
CA GLU A 310 -5.86 -17.28 9.25
C GLU A 310 -5.22 -17.44 7.87
N SER A 311 -4.10 -16.78 7.62
CA SER A 311 -3.29 -17.04 6.41
C SER A 311 -1.82 -16.69 6.58
N LYS A 312 -1.00 -17.19 5.66
CA LYS A 312 0.44 -16.98 5.62
C LYS A 312 0.89 -16.83 4.17
N TYR A 313 1.82 -15.92 3.93
CA TYR A 313 2.45 -15.69 2.64
C TYR A 313 3.96 -15.82 2.78
N ASN A 314 4.61 -16.60 1.91
CA ASN A 314 6.06 -16.73 1.87
C ASN A 314 6.61 -16.33 0.51
N THR A 315 7.76 -15.67 0.50
CA THR A 315 8.47 -15.26 -0.72
C THR A 315 9.87 -15.84 -0.72
N ILE A 316 10.25 -16.44 -1.85
CA ILE A 316 11.59 -16.96 -2.12
C ILE A 316 12.22 -16.05 -3.18
N PHE A 317 13.46 -15.65 -2.97
CA PHE A 317 14.19 -14.73 -3.83
C PHE A 317 15.25 -15.46 -4.66
N ASP A 318 15.56 -14.93 -5.84
CA ASP A 318 16.71 -15.36 -6.65
C ASP A 318 18.03 -14.74 -6.13
N LEU A 319 19.15 -15.07 -6.80
CA LEU A 319 20.48 -14.54 -6.45
C LEU A 319 20.61 -13.02 -6.67
N ASN A 320 19.67 -12.41 -7.41
CA ASN A 320 19.61 -10.97 -7.66
C ASN A 320 18.61 -10.26 -6.74
N ASN A 321 18.14 -10.93 -5.67
CA ASN A 321 17.16 -10.41 -4.73
C ASN A 321 15.77 -10.10 -5.34
N ASN A 322 15.46 -10.65 -6.52
CA ASN A 322 14.11 -10.56 -7.07
C ASN A 322 13.24 -11.69 -6.52
N PRO A 323 11.96 -11.43 -6.19
CA PRO A 323 11.01 -12.50 -5.89
C PRO A 323 10.99 -13.52 -7.02
N LYS A 324 11.29 -14.78 -6.75
CA LYS A 324 11.29 -15.86 -7.74
C LYS A 324 10.03 -16.70 -7.64
N GLU A 325 9.68 -17.06 -6.40
CA GLU A 325 8.50 -17.84 -6.08
C GLU A 325 7.81 -17.25 -4.85
N ALA A 326 6.50 -17.40 -4.78
CA ALA A 326 5.78 -17.12 -3.54
C ALA A 326 4.63 -18.12 -3.33
N TYR A 327 4.25 -18.29 -2.07
CA TYR A 327 3.25 -19.25 -1.65
C TYR A 327 2.26 -18.60 -0.71
N TYR A 328 0.97 -18.78 -1.00
CA TYR A 328 -0.12 -18.39 -0.12
C TYR A 328 -0.73 -19.63 0.53
N TYR A 329 -0.88 -19.57 1.84
CA TYR A 329 -1.49 -20.60 2.65
C TYR A 329 -2.67 -20.01 3.43
N TYR A 330 -3.73 -20.77 3.57
CA TYR A 330 -4.87 -20.42 4.42
C TYR A 330 -5.08 -21.46 5.52
N LYS A 331 -5.75 -21.03 6.58
CA LYS A 331 -6.20 -21.90 7.65
C LYS A 331 -7.43 -22.66 7.20
N ASP A 332 -7.33 -23.98 7.15
CA ASP A 332 -8.49 -24.85 6.98
C ASP A 332 -9.40 -24.73 8.21
N PRO A 333 -10.70 -24.42 8.05
CA PRO A 333 -11.65 -24.42 9.16
C PRO A 333 -11.76 -25.77 9.87
N ASP A 334 -11.51 -26.87 9.16
CA ASP A 334 -11.71 -28.24 9.65
C ASP A 334 -10.40 -28.91 10.12
N SER A 335 -9.26 -28.21 10.07
CA SER A 335 -7.95 -28.75 10.40
C SER A 335 -7.07 -27.77 11.16
N THR A 336 -6.11 -28.30 11.94
CA THR A 336 -5.12 -27.48 12.63
C THR A 336 -4.00 -26.99 11.72
N ASN A 337 -3.87 -27.56 10.51
CA ASN A 337 -2.78 -27.23 9.57
C ASN A 337 -3.15 -26.10 8.61
N LEU A 338 -2.12 -25.43 8.10
CA LEU A 338 -2.24 -24.51 6.96
C LEU A 338 -2.23 -25.31 5.66
N ILE A 339 -3.08 -24.93 4.71
CA ILE A 339 -3.16 -25.53 3.38
C ILE A 339 -2.63 -24.54 2.36
N ALA A 340 -1.76 -25.01 1.46
CA ALA A 340 -1.29 -24.22 0.35
C ALA A 340 -2.44 -24.03 -0.67
N GLU A 341 -2.72 -22.79 -1.05
CA GLU A 341 -3.79 -22.45 -1.97
C GLU A 341 -3.27 -21.90 -3.29
N ASP A 342 -2.30 -20.99 -3.22
CA ASP A 342 -1.69 -20.42 -4.42
C ASP A 342 -0.17 -20.52 -4.40
N LYS A 343 0.38 -20.78 -5.58
CA LYS A 343 1.80 -20.65 -5.88
C LYS A 343 1.96 -19.59 -6.96
N TYR A 344 2.98 -18.74 -6.80
CA TYR A 344 3.36 -17.71 -7.75
C TYR A 344 4.77 -18.00 -8.26
N GLU A 345 4.99 -17.80 -9.56
CA GLU A 345 6.30 -17.81 -10.18
C GLU A 345 6.50 -16.50 -10.94
N TYR A 346 7.69 -15.91 -10.79
CA TYR A 346 8.04 -14.61 -11.35
C TYR A 346 9.27 -14.75 -12.25
N PHE A 347 9.18 -14.17 -13.44
CA PHE A 347 10.23 -14.21 -14.45
C PHE A 347 10.65 -12.81 -14.81
N TYR A 348 11.96 -12.57 -14.88
CA TYR A 348 12.53 -11.25 -15.12
C TYR A 348 13.32 -11.23 -16.42
N SER A 349 13.23 -10.12 -17.14
CA SER A 349 14.03 -9.84 -18.33
C SER A 349 14.91 -8.63 -18.10
N LEU A 350 16.10 -8.63 -18.70
CA LEU A 350 17.02 -7.50 -18.63
C LEU A 350 16.53 -6.41 -19.59
N GLN A 351 16.27 -5.21 -19.05
CA GLN A 351 15.73 -4.08 -19.79
C GLN A 351 16.67 -2.87 -19.67
N THR A 352 16.74 -2.06 -20.73
CA THR A 352 17.51 -0.82 -20.74
C THR A 352 16.67 0.33 -20.20
N ILE A 353 17.13 1.00 -19.15
CA ILE A 353 16.47 2.20 -18.61
C ILE A 353 17.20 3.44 -19.12
N THR A 354 16.47 4.32 -19.81
CA THR A 354 17.03 5.51 -20.46
C THR A 354 16.58 6.82 -19.83
N LYS A 355 15.72 6.76 -18.81
CA LYS A 355 15.32 7.93 -18.00
C LYS A 355 15.44 7.61 -16.51
N SER A 356 16.24 8.41 -15.79
CA SER A 356 16.34 8.33 -14.34
C SER A 356 15.05 8.81 -13.68
N GLU A 357 14.64 8.15 -12.60
CA GLU A 357 13.51 8.59 -11.81
C GLU A 357 13.84 9.86 -11.02
N LYS A 358 12.84 10.73 -10.84
CA LYS A 358 12.92 11.76 -9.81
C LYS A 358 12.60 11.09 -8.48
N ILE A 359 13.62 10.89 -7.64
CA ILE A 359 13.43 10.38 -6.28
C ILE A 359 12.59 11.41 -5.52
N VAL A 360 11.38 11.03 -5.12
CA VAL A 360 10.57 11.81 -4.18
C VAL A 360 11.20 11.64 -2.80
N LYS A 361 12.19 12.50 -2.50
CA LYS A 361 12.75 12.56 -1.16
C LYS A 361 11.67 13.11 -0.23
N ARG A 362 11.44 12.46 0.93
CA ARG A 362 10.80 13.15 2.05
C ARG A 362 11.62 14.42 2.32
N ASN A 363 10.99 15.50 2.79
CA ASN A 363 11.71 16.72 3.18
C ASN A 363 12.57 16.42 4.42
N GLU A 364 13.62 15.63 4.25
CA GLU A 364 14.69 15.46 5.21
C GLU A 364 15.33 16.82 5.43
N VAL A 365 15.76 17.06 6.67
CA VAL A 365 16.50 18.28 6.98
C VAL A 365 17.82 18.21 6.23
N GLU A 366 18.05 19.12 5.29
CA GLU A 366 19.33 19.21 4.57
C GLU A 366 20.30 20.02 5.43
N VAL A 367 21.49 19.48 5.68
CA VAL A 367 22.55 20.15 6.46
C VAL A 367 23.70 20.51 5.54
N TYR A 368 23.97 21.80 5.37
CA TYR A 368 25.02 22.26 4.46
C TYR A 368 25.67 23.58 4.92
N PRO A 369 26.95 23.84 4.59
CA PRO A 369 27.87 22.89 3.98
C PRO A 369 28.21 21.74 4.95
N ASN A 370 28.54 20.58 4.42
CA ASN A 370 29.08 19.46 5.19
C ASN A 370 30.10 18.73 4.29
N PRO A 371 31.42 18.83 4.55
CA PRO A 371 32.04 19.45 5.73
C PRO A 371 31.85 20.97 5.86
N PHE A 372 31.92 21.50 7.08
CA PHE A 372 31.77 22.92 7.39
C PHE A 372 33.01 23.50 8.09
N GLN A 373 33.13 24.84 8.07
CA GLN A 373 34.18 25.56 8.82
C GLN A 373 33.60 26.27 10.05
N ASN A 374 32.74 27.26 9.79
CA ASN A 374 32.15 28.10 10.84
C ASN A 374 30.65 27.88 10.99
N PHE A 375 29.91 27.78 9.88
CA PHE A 375 28.45 27.75 9.91
C PHE A 375 27.92 26.51 9.19
N ILE A 376 26.77 26.01 9.68
CA ILE A 376 25.90 25.12 8.92
C ILE A 376 24.50 25.71 8.83
N HIS A 377 23.86 25.48 7.70
CA HIS A 377 22.47 25.80 7.42
C HIS A 377 21.63 24.54 7.43
N LEU A 378 20.42 24.66 7.96
CA LEU A 378 19.41 23.61 8.07
C LEU A 378 18.22 24.03 7.22
N LYS A 379 18.03 23.34 6.09
CA LYS A 379 16.86 23.56 5.23
C LYS A 379 15.80 22.49 5.50
N ASN A 380 14.53 22.89 5.40
CA ASN A 380 13.38 22.07 5.79
C ASN A 380 13.33 21.76 7.30
N LEU A 381 13.85 22.65 8.14
CA LEU A 381 13.79 22.46 9.59
C LEU A 381 12.32 22.49 10.07
N PRO A 382 11.82 21.44 10.77
CA PRO A 382 10.48 21.49 11.34
C PRO A 382 10.34 22.66 12.33
N GLN A 383 9.19 23.33 12.36
CA GLN A 383 8.90 24.37 13.36
C GLN A 383 9.13 23.84 14.78
N ASP A 384 9.46 24.68 15.78
CA ASP A 384 9.66 24.25 17.18
C ASP A 384 10.73 23.15 17.39
N SER A 385 11.67 23.01 16.46
CA SER A 385 12.78 22.06 16.60
C SER A 385 13.76 22.44 17.70
N LYS A 386 14.13 21.48 18.55
CA LYS A 386 15.28 21.52 19.45
C LYS A 386 16.48 20.88 18.77
N LEU A 387 17.61 21.57 18.80
CA LEU A 387 18.84 21.18 18.13
C LEU A 387 19.90 20.86 19.18
N ALA A 388 20.58 19.73 19.05
CA ALA A 388 21.71 19.37 19.90
C ALA A 388 22.82 18.74 19.05
N ILE A 389 24.05 19.22 19.16
CA ILE A 389 25.20 18.61 18.50
C ILE A 389 26.02 17.87 19.54
N LEU A 390 26.30 16.60 19.26
CA LEU A 390 27.07 15.71 20.12
C LEU A 390 28.43 15.43 19.49
N ASN A 391 29.46 15.36 20.32
CA ASN A 391 30.74 14.78 19.91
C ASN A 391 30.65 13.24 19.88
N MET A 392 31.72 12.59 19.42
CA MET A 392 31.79 11.12 19.32
C MET A 392 31.69 10.37 20.65
N ASN A 393 31.89 11.05 21.78
CA ASN A 393 31.70 10.48 23.11
C ASN A 393 30.26 10.64 23.64
N GLY A 394 29.34 11.15 22.81
CA GLY A 394 27.95 11.40 23.20
C GLY A 394 27.75 12.64 24.09
N LYS A 395 28.78 13.48 24.26
CA LYS A 395 28.65 14.74 25.01
C LYS A 395 28.05 15.81 24.10
N ILE A 396 27.01 16.48 24.58
CA ILE A 396 26.43 17.63 23.89
C ILE A 396 27.43 18.80 23.95
N VAL A 397 27.84 19.30 22.79
CA VAL A 397 28.79 20.41 22.62
C VAL A 397 28.12 21.69 22.12
N TYR A 398 26.89 21.61 21.61
CA TYR A 398 26.11 22.77 21.19
C TYR A 398 24.61 22.46 21.32
N GLN A 399 23.81 23.46 21.69
CA GLN A 399 22.34 23.38 21.68
C GLN A 399 21.72 24.68 21.19
N SER A 400 20.60 24.58 20.50
CA SER A 400 19.76 25.72 20.13
C SER A 400 18.32 25.27 19.87
N ALA A 401 17.42 26.21 19.55
CA ALA A 401 16.05 25.91 19.17
C ALA A 401 15.65 26.73 17.94
N ASN A 402 14.96 26.06 17.02
CA ASN A 402 14.31 26.59 15.83
C ASN A 402 15.18 27.58 15.04
N LYS A 403 16.44 27.22 14.82
CA LYS A 403 17.44 28.07 14.16
C LYS A 403 17.97 27.36 12.92
N GLU A 404 17.79 27.99 11.77
CA GLU A 404 18.20 27.44 10.47
C GLU A 404 19.68 27.70 10.15
N GLU A 405 20.38 28.58 10.87
CA GLU A 405 21.81 28.81 10.73
C GLU A 405 22.52 28.66 12.07
N LEU A 406 23.46 27.72 12.16
CA LEU A 406 24.20 27.42 13.37
C LEU A 406 25.65 27.90 13.23
N ASP A 407 26.06 28.83 14.08
CA ASP A 407 27.46 29.19 14.26
C ASP A 407 28.12 28.16 15.18
N LEU A 408 29.03 27.41 14.58
CA LEU A 408 29.80 26.32 15.17
C LEU A 408 31.31 26.58 15.07
N SER A 409 31.71 27.85 14.87
CA SER A 409 33.12 28.29 14.82
C SER A 409 33.91 27.84 16.05
N GLY A 410 33.28 27.77 17.23
CA GLY A 410 33.88 27.31 18.48
C GLY A 410 34.09 25.80 18.63
N LEU A 411 33.62 24.97 17.71
CA LEU A 411 33.92 23.52 17.72
C LEU A 411 35.35 23.25 17.23
N ALA A 412 35.98 22.18 17.70
CA ALA A 412 37.24 21.70 17.14
C ALA A 412 37.00 20.94 15.82
N SER A 413 38.01 20.81 14.96
CA SER A 413 37.93 19.95 13.77
C SER A 413 37.64 18.50 14.19
N GLY A 414 36.70 17.85 13.50
CA GLY A 414 36.27 16.51 13.86
C GLY A 414 34.84 16.16 13.45
N LEU A 415 34.42 14.97 13.86
CA LEU A 415 33.11 14.40 13.55
C LEU A 415 32.10 14.67 14.67
N TYR A 416 30.89 15.07 14.28
CA TYR A 416 29.79 15.34 15.20
C TYR A 416 28.46 14.78 14.69
N ILE A 417 27.50 14.62 15.60
CA ILE A 417 26.12 14.24 15.28
C ILE A 417 25.18 15.38 15.68
N LEU A 418 24.49 15.97 14.71
CA LEU A 418 23.38 16.90 14.93
C LEU A 418 22.08 16.11 15.14
N ASN A 419 21.50 16.25 16.32
CA ASN A 419 20.16 15.79 16.67
C ASN A 419 19.16 16.94 16.51
N ILE A 420 18.04 16.68 15.85
CA ILE A 420 16.95 17.63 15.64
C ILE A 420 15.68 16.98 16.17
N ARG A 421 14.95 17.62 17.09
CA ARG A 421 13.74 17.07 17.72
C ARG A 421 12.63 18.11 17.82
N ASN A 422 11.44 17.85 17.28
CA ASN A 422 10.27 18.72 17.44
C ASN A 422 9.05 17.93 17.94
N GLY A 423 9.05 17.49 19.22
CA GLY A 423 7.90 16.91 19.95
C GLY A 423 7.17 15.68 19.36
N ILE A 424 7.42 15.37 18.10
CA ILE A 424 6.69 14.55 17.14
C ILE A 424 7.74 13.82 16.30
N THR A 425 8.77 14.53 15.81
CA THR A 425 9.84 13.96 14.97
C THR A 425 11.23 14.16 15.58
N SER A 426 12.15 13.25 15.30
CA SER A 426 13.58 13.28 15.61
C SER A 426 14.37 12.86 14.36
N SER A 427 15.45 13.57 14.04
CA SER A 427 16.39 13.18 13.00
C SER A 427 17.83 13.42 13.45
N ASN A 428 18.75 12.60 12.93
CA ASN A 428 20.17 12.66 13.26
C ASN A 428 20.97 12.84 11.97
N HIS A 429 21.91 13.78 11.98
CA HIS A 429 22.75 14.11 10.83
C HIS A 429 24.21 14.10 11.24
N GLN A 430 25.03 13.40 10.48
CA GLN A 430 26.48 13.41 10.66
C GLN A 430 27.03 14.70 10.04
N ILE A 431 27.78 15.49 10.82
CA ILE A 431 28.42 16.73 10.35
C ILE A 431 29.91 16.69 10.61
N VAL A 432 30.71 17.14 9.66
CA VAL A 432 32.18 17.14 9.71
C VAL A 432 32.68 18.56 9.78
N LYS A 433 33.44 18.90 10.83
CA LYS A 433 34.15 20.18 10.91
C LYS A 433 35.57 20.02 10.35
N ASN A 434 35.92 20.86 9.39
CA ASN A 434 37.29 21.00 8.87
C ASN A 434 38.13 21.89 9.77
#